data_AF-A0A8R1I5J9-F1
#
_entry.id   AF-A0A8R1I5J9-F1
#
_cell.length_a   1.000
_cell.length_b   1.000
_cell.length_c   1.000
_cell.angle_alpha   90.00
_cell.angle_beta   90.00
_cell.angle_gamma   90.00
#
_symmetry.space_group_name_H-M   'P 1'
#
loop_
_entity.id
_entity.type
_entity.pdbx_description
1 polymer ?
#
loop_
_entity_poly.entity_id
_entity_poly.type
_entity_poly.pdbx_seq_one_letter_code
_entity_poly.pdbx_strand_id
1 'polypeptide(L)'
;MKSLDVKAIQLDTLGHMTFPVFETSGRFNLAIIQNTQLQAMYEAAEKEVQECIAQAYRNGKFSSIPKMTLVSKQLRLSAQKTACEVMNRYLSSLFVLDDVDQITVTLWGDEDPIDWKQLIDTRDFNVIPYSETDEYQPLLDDMKKRTFKELIDISELRSTMCRALGAVGRITHDSMEPRLARLQLKMTVMEYKQHLEYCTQEYPSFLIPSKLAQSPAPIHLAQWVHSGGPQMILEYLEAAVKLVEILDSGEHPEISLIGTRTEMATKLISDGERLLGSAHISNPGHRVSVF
;
A
#
# COMPACT_ATOMS: atom_id res chain seq x y z
N MET A 1 -21.42 1.52 10.56
CA MET A 1 -20.86 0.84 11.74
C MET A 1 -21.30 1.44 13.08
N LYS A 2 -21.11 2.75 13.35
CA LYS A 2 -21.49 3.33 14.64
C LYS A 2 -22.97 3.14 15.03
N SER A 3 -23.87 3.15 14.05
CA SER A 3 -25.30 2.89 14.28
C SER A 3 -25.65 1.40 14.46
N LEU A 4 -24.82 0.50 13.92
CA LEU A 4 -24.98 -0.96 14.03
C LEU A 4 -24.25 -1.54 15.25
N ASP A 5 -23.51 -0.69 15.99
CA ASP A 5 -22.73 -1.05 17.18
C ASP A 5 -21.78 -2.26 16.98
N VAL A 6 -21.18 -2.36 15.78
CA VAL A 6 -20.22 -3.41 15.44
C VAL A 6 -18.97 -3.25 16.31
N LYS A 7 -18.62 -4.29 17.08
CA LYS A 7 -17.56 -4.25 18.10
C LYS A 7 -16.63 -5.46 18.05
N ALA A 8 -15.39 -5.23 18.51
CA ALA A 8 -14.37 -6.27 18.75
C ALA A 8 -14.25 -7.25 17.57
N ILE A 9 -14.43 -8.54 17.81
CA ILE A 9 -14.29 -9.61 16.82
C ILE A 9 -15.19 -9.44 15.59
N GLN A 10 -16.33 -8.75 15.72
CA GLN A 10 -17.20 -8.48 14.57
C GLN A 10 -16.53 -7.58 13.54
N LEU A 11 -15.54 -6.78 13.93
CA LEU A 11 -14.78 -5.97 13.00
C LEU A 11 -13.85 -6.81 12.11
N ASP A 12 -13.41 -7.99 12.57
CA ASP A 12 -12.65 -8.92 11.72
C ASP A 12 -13.53 -9.51 10.63
N THR A 13 -14.77 -9.90 10.96
CA THR A 13 -15.69 -10.52 10.00
C THR A 13 -16.41 -9.50 9.11
N LEU A 14 -16.81 -8.35 9.65
CA LEU A 14 -17.64 -7.34 8.99
C LEU A 14 -16.84 -6.10 8.54
N GLY A 15 -15.54 -6.04 8.83
CA GLY A 15 -14.68 -4.89 8.52
C GLY A 15 -14.64 -4.53 7.04
N HIS A 16 -14.70 -5.54 6.18
CA HIS A 16 -14.71 -5.46 4.72
C HIS A 16 -15.86 -4.61 4.15
N MET A 17 -16.92 -4.34 4.91
CA MET A 17 -17.98 -3.41 4.47
C MET A 17 -17.50 -1.95 4.44
N THR A 18 -16.48 -1.63 5.24
CA THR A 18 -15.93 -0.28 5.38
C THR A 18 -14.51 -0.16 4.85
N PHE A 19 -13.72 -1.24 4.97
CA PHE A 19 -12.40 -1.32 4.38
C PHE A 19 -12.50 -1.85 2.94
N PRO A 20 -11.97 -1.16 1.90
CA PRO A 20 -11.17 0.07 1.92
C PRO A 20 -11.91 1.34 1.47
N VAL A 21 -13.22 1.45 1.68
CA VAL A 21 -14.11 2.50 1.13
C VAL A 21 -13.58 3.93 1.35
N PHE A 22 -13.01 4.24 2.51
CA PHE A 22 -12.50 5.59 2.76
C PHE A 22 -11.26 5.92 1.95
N GLU A 23 -10.40 4.94 1.67
CA GLU A 23 -9.21 5.14 0.85
C GLU A 23 -9.60 5.35 -0.61
N THR A 24 -10.47 4.48 -1.14
CA THR A 24 -10.93 4.57 -2.55
C THR A 24 -11.80 5.81 -2.82
N SER A 25 -12.37 6.43 -1.79
CA SER A 25 -13.11 7.70 -1.89
C SER A 25 -12.24 8.95 -1.64
N GLY A 26 -10.92 8.79 -1.47
CA GLY A 26 -9.99 9.90 -1.24
C GLY A 26 -10.08 10.53 0.15
N ARG A 27 -10.78 9.89 1.10
CA ARG A 27 -10.93 10.37 2.48
C ARG A 27 -9.84 9.79 3.39
N PHE A 28 -8.58 10.10 3.10
CA PHE A 28 -7.42 9.50 3.76
C PHE A 28 -7.42 9.67 5.29
N ASN A 29 -7.85 10.83 5.82
CA ASN A 29 -7.97 11.03 7.27
C ASN A 29 -8.89 10.00 7.93
N LEU A 30 -10.02 9.67 7.30
CA LEU A 30 -10.94 8.66 7.83
C LEU A 30 -10.39 7.25 7.65
N ALA A 31 -9.68 6.98 6.54
CA ALA A 31 -9.02 5.70 6.31
C ALA A 31 -7.95 5.43 7.38
N ILE A 32 -7.13 6.42 7.72
CA ILE A 32 -6.10 6.33 8.77
C ILE A 32 -6.74 6.03 10.13
N ILE A 33 -7.78 6.79 10.51
CA ILE A 33 -8.50 6.58 11.77
C ILE A 33 -9.09 5.17 11.81
N GLN A 34 -9.73 4.71 10.73
CA GLN A 34 -10.32 3.39 10.66
C GLN A 34 -9.25 2.29 10.78
N ASN A 35 -8.16 2.39 10.04
CA ASN A 35 -7.10 1.40 10.05
C ASN A 35 -6.42 1.33 11.42
N THR A 36 -6.18 2.48 12.05
CA THR A 36 -5.64 2.54 13.42
C THR A 36 -6.59 1.88 14.41
N GLN A 37 -7.90 2.10 14.29
CA GLN A 37 -8.91 1.45 15.15
C GLN A 37 -8.99 -0.07 14.95
N LEU A 38 -8.92 -0.53 13.69
CA LEU A 38 -8.89 -1.95 13.37
C LEU A 38 -7.64 -2.62 13.92
N GLN A 39 -6.47 -1.99 13.73
CA GLN A 39 -5.20 -2.50 14.27
C GLN A 39 -5.24 -2.61 15.80
N ALA A 40 -5.69 -1.56 16.50
CA ALA A 40 -5.83 -1.58 17.95
C ALA A 40 -6.81 -2.67 18.44
N MET A 41 -7.85 -2.97 17.67
CA MET A 41 -8.76 -4.07 17.96
C MET A 41 -8.06 -5.44 17.86
N TYR A 42 -7.29 -5.69 16.80
CA TYR A 42 -6.56 -6.95 16.65
C TYR A 42 -5.53 -7.17 17.76
N GLU A 43 -4.78 -6.13 18.13
CA GLU A 43 -3.82 -6.18 19.23
C GLU A 43 -4.49 -6.48 20.58
N ALA A 44 -5.61 -5.81 20.86
CA ALA A 44 -6.39 -6.06 22.06
C ALA A 44 -6.97 -7.49 22.10
N ALA A 45 -7.51 -7.97 20.97
CA ALA A 45 -8.07 -9.30 20.86
C ALA A 45 -7.01 -10.39 21.02
N GLU A 46 -5.82 -10.20 20.45
CA GLU A 46 -4.71 -11.14 20.60
C GLU A 46 -4.27 -11.25 22.06
N LYS A 47 -4.12 -10.12 22.75
CA LYS A 47 -3.78 -10.08 24.18
C LYS A 47 -4.85 -10.77 25.05
N GLU A 48 -6.13 -10.47 24.81
CA GLU A 48 -7.23 -11.06 25.57
C GLU A 48 -7.30 -12.59 25.39
N VAL A 49 -7.08 -13.09 24.18
CA VAL A 49 -7.05 -14.54 23.93
C VAL A 49 -5.87 -15.20 24.65
N GLN A 50 -4.69 -14.59 24.66
CA GLN A 50 -3.54 -15.12 25.41
C GLN A 50 -3.80 -15.17 26.93
N GLU A 51 -4.42 -14.12 27.48
CA GLU A 51 -4.82 -14.09 28.89
C GLU A 51 -5.86 -15.18 29.21
N CYS A 52 -6.84 -15.39 28.33
CA CYS A 52 -7.82 -16.46 28.45
C CYS A 52 -7.18 -17.85 28.43
N ILE A 53 -6.19 -18.08 27.55
CA ILE A 53 -5.45 -19.33 27.48
C ILE A 53 -4.69 -19.57 28.80
N ALA A 54 -3.96 -18.57 29.29
CA ALA A 54 -3.23 -18.66 30.55
C ALA A 54 -4.17 -18.96 31.73
N GLN A 55 -5.34 -18.32 31.76
CA GLN A 55 -6.34 -18.54 32.79
C GLN A 55 -6.99 -19.93 32.69
N ALA A 56 -7.17 -20.47 31.48
CA ALA A 56 -7.64 -21.83 31.27
C ALA A 56 -6.64 -22.87 31.79
N TYR A 57 -5.33 -22.65 31.60
CA TYR A 57 -4.28 -23.48 32.20
C TYR A 57 -4.35 -23.46 33.73
N ARG A 58 -4.44 -22.27 34.35
CA ARG A 58 -4.53 -22.12 35.82
C ARG A 58 -5.75 -22.82 36.41
N ASN A 59 -6.88 -22.78 35.71
CA ASN A 59 -8.14 -23.36 36.17
C ASN A 59 -8.36 -24.83 35.74
N GLY A 60 -7.37 -25.46 35.11
CA GLY A 60 -7.47 -26.86 34.65
C GLY A 60 -8.50 -27.10 33.53
N LYS A 61 -8.90 -26.07 32.79
CA LYS A 61 -9.89 -26.15 31.69
C LYS A 61 -9.24 -26.50 30.34
N PHE A 62 -8.51 -27.61 30.30
CA PHE A 62 -7.71 -28.00 29.12
C PHE A 62 -8.53 -28.23 27.84
N SER A 63 -9.80 -28.60 27.96
CA SER A 63 -10.68 -28.83 26.81
C SER A 63 -10.97 -27.57 25.97
N SER A 64 -10.84 -26.38 26.56
CA SER A 64 -11.12 -25.10 25.88
C SER A 64 -9.88 -24.52 25.18
N ILE A 65 -8.68 -24.94 25.59
CA ILE A 65 -7.41 -24.39 25.11
C ILE A 65 -7.25 -24.54 23.59
N PRO A 66 -7.46 -25.74 22.98
CA PRO A 66 -7.29 -25.89 21.53
C PRO A 66 -8.19 -24.96 20.72
N LYS A 67 -9.41 -24.69 21.20
CA LYS A 67 -10.36 -23.78 20.55
C LYS A 67 -9.89 -22.33 20.62
N MET A 68 -9.40 -21.90 21.78
CA MET A 68 -8.84 -20.55 21.95
C MET A 68 -7.56 -20.36 21.12
N THR A 69 -6.69 -21.37 21.06
CA THR A 69 -5.51 -21.36 20.20
C THR A 69 -5.87 -21.26 18.72
N LEU A 70 -6.94 -21.95 18.29
CA LEU A 70 -7.45 -21.84 16.92
C LEU A 70 -7.91 -20.41 16.60
N VAL A 71 -8.68 -19.79 17.50
CA VAL A 71 -9.13 -18.40 17.34
C VAL A 71 -7.94 -17.44 17.30
N SER A 72 -6.96 -17.60 18.19
CA SER A 72 -5.72 -16.82 18.18
C SER A 72 -4.99 -16.95 16.84
N LYS A 73 -4.88 -18.17 16.30
CA LYS A 73 -4.26 -18.41 15.00
C LYS A 73 -5.04 -17.74 13.87
N GLN A 74 -6.38 -17.83 13.86
CA GLN A 74 -7.23 -17.20 12.84
C GLN A 74 -7.10 -15.67 12.85
N LEU A 75 -7.15 -15.05 14.03
CA LEU A 75 -6.95 -13.61 14.19
C LEU A 75 -5.59 -13.16 13.68
N ARG A 76 -4.53 -13.89 14.04
CA ARG A 76 -3.16 -13.58 13.62
C ARG A 76 -2.96 -13.72 12.11
N LEU A 77 -3.63 -14.69 11.49
CA LEU A 77 -3.55 -14.97 10.05
C LEU A 77 -4.67 -14.29 9.25
N SER A 78 -5.45 -13.38 9.85
CA SER A 78 -6.53 -12.69 9.13
C SER A 78 -5.95 -11.83 8.01
N ALA A 79 -6.39 -12.06 6.78
CA ALA A 79 -5.97 -11.24 5.64
C ALA A 79 -6.39 -9.78 5.82
N GLN A 80 -7.52 -9.52 6.47
CA GLN A 80 -7.99 -8.17 6.72
C GLN A 80 -7.10 -7.45 7.75
N LYS A 81 -6.60 -8.16 8.78
CA LYS A 81 -5.59 -7.64 9.71
C LYS A 81 -4.36 -7.18 8.93
N THR A 82 -3.78 -8.07 8.14
CA THR A 82 -2.56 -7.76 7.36
C THR A 82 -2.78 -6.64 6.35
N ALA A 83 -3.90 -6.64 5.62
CA ALA A 83 -4.23 -5.58 4.67
C ALA A 83 -4.37 -4.21 5.36
N CYS A 84 -4.98 -4.19 6.55
CA CYS A 84 -5.13 -3.01 7.38
C CYS A 84 -3.78 -2.48 7.85
N GLU A 85 -2.89 -3.35 8.36
CA GLU A 85 -1.54 -2.98 8.81
C GLU A 85 -0.71 -2.39 7.64
N VAL A 86 -0.73 -3.07 6.48
CA VAL A 86 -0.07 -2.57 5.27
C VAL A 86 -0.58 -1.19 4.87
N MET A 87 -1.91 -1.02 4.83
CA MET A 87 -2.52 0.25 4.48
C MET A 87 -2.23 1.34 5.52
N ASN A 88 -2.20 1.00 6.81
CA ASN A 88 -1.90 1.95 7.87
C ASN A 88 -0.46 2.47 7.76
N ARG A 89 0.51 1.57 7.52
CA ARG A 89 1.91 1.95 7.26
C ARG A 89 2.01 2.89 6.07
N TYR A 90 1.37 2.54 4.96
CA TYR A 90 1.36 3.34 3.74
C TYR A 90 0.77 4.74 3.97
N LEU A 91 -0.44 4.83 4.51
CA LEU A 91 -1.12 6.12 4.69
C LEU A 91 -0.49 6.98 5.78
N SER A 92 -0.04 6.38 6.88
CA SER A 92 0.61 7.14 7.96
C SER A 92 1.93 7.75 7.50
N SER A 93 2.71 7.00 6.73
CA SER A 93 3.97 7.48 6.15
C SER A 93 3.77 8.63 5.16
N LEU A 94 2.64 8.67 4.45
CA LEU A 94 2.37 9.71 3.45
C LEU A 94 1.71 10.96 4.02
N PHE A 95 0.89 10.83 5.06
CA PHE A 95 -0.02 11.91 5.48
C PHE A 95 0.07 12.29 6.97
N VAL A 96 0.73 11.50 7.81
CA VAL A 96 0.73 11.71 9.27
C VAL A 96 2.13 12.03 9.79
N LEU A 97 3.15 11.35 9.28
CA LEU A 97 4.52 11.50 9.75
C LEU A 97 5.21 12.62 8.98
N ASP A 98 5.94 13.48 9.70
CA ASP A 98 6.72 14.58 9.11
C ASP A 98 8.24 14.30 9.10
N ASP A 99 8.69 13.35 9.93
CA ASP A 99 10.09 13.01 10.12
C ASP A 99 10.52 11.85 9.20
N VAL A 100 11.61 12.05 8.45
CA VAL A 100 12.07 11.10 7.43
C VAL A 100 12.51 9.76 8.03
N ASP A 101 13.11 9.77 9.23
CA ASP A 101 13.53 8.53 9.90
C ASP A 101 12.30 7.74 10.36
N GLN A 102 11.31 8.40 10.95
CA GLN A 102 10.03 7.77 11.31
C GLN A 102 9.28 7.22 10.10
N ILE A 103 9.25 7.98 8.98
CA ILE A 103 8.66 7.53 7.71
C ILE A 103 9.39 6.26 7.23
N THR A 104 10.72 6.28 7.24
CA THR A 104 11.57 5.17 6.78
C THR A 104 11.29 3.90 7.59
N VAL A 105 11.26 4.01 8.92
CA VAL A 105 10.97 2.89 9.82
C VAL A 105 9.55 2.37 9.62
N THR A 106 8.57 3.27 9.48
CA THR A 106 7.16 2.90 9.29
C THR A 106 6.91 2.21 7.95
N LEU A 107 7.55 2.68 6.88
CA LEU A 107 7.48 2.06 5.55
C LEU A 107 8.14 0.68 5.51
N TRP A 108 9.26 0.52 6.22
CA TRP A 108 9.93 -0.78 6.33
C TRP A 108 9.03 -1.80 7.04
N GLY A 109 8.39 -1.40 8.15
CA GLY A 109 7.58 -2.26 8.98
C GLY A 109 8.41 -3.28 9.77
N ASP A 110 7.79 -4.41 10.12
CA ASP A 110 8.45 -5.47 10.88
C ASP A 110 9.53 -6.19 10.06
N GLU A 111 10.57 -6.68 10.74
CA GLU A 111 11.68 -7.40 10.09
C GLU A 111 11.24 -8.77 9.55
N ASP A 112 10.24 -9.41 10.18
CA ASP A 112 9.72 -10.70 9.74
C ASP A 112 8.86 -10.57 8.46
N PRO A 113 9.16 -11.33 7.40
CA PRO A 113 8.36 -11.30 6.18
C PRO A 113 6.96 -11.87 6.42
N ILE A 114 5.96 -11.24 5.80
CA ILE A 114 4.58 -11.71 5.83
C ILE A 114 4.47 -12.98 4.96
N ASP A 115 3.98 -14.08 5.55
CA ASP A 115 3.66 -15.29 4.79
C ASP A 115 2.26 -15.18 4.19
N TRP A 116 2.18 -14.57 3.00
CA TRP A 116 0.93 -14.33 2.27
C TRP A 116 0.12 -15.61 2.00
N LYS A 117 0.77 -16.77 1.92
CA LYS A 117 0.12 -18.06 1.63
C LYS A 117 -0.61 -18.65 2.83
N GLN A 118 -0.27 -18.24 4.04
CA GLN A 118 -0.91 -18.71 5.27
C GLN A 118 -2.11 -17.86 5.70
N LEU A 119 -2.35 -16.73 5.02
CA LEU A 119 -3.45 -15.83 5.35
C LEU A 119 -4.81 -16.50 5.10
N ILE A 120 -5.78 -16.14 5.93
CA ILE A 120 -7.11 -16.74 5.98
C ILE A 120 -8.15 -15.64 5.73
N ASP A 121 -9.17 -15.97 4.94
CA ASP A 121 -10.35 -15.12 4.78
C ASP A 121 -11.28 -15.30 5.98
N THR A 122 -11.41 -14.27 6.81
CA THR A 122 -12.30 -14.23 7.96
C THR A 122 -13.60 -13.47 7.69
N ARG A 123 -13.77 -12.92 6.48
CA ARG A 123 -14.91 -12.07 6.13
C ARG A 123 -16.21 -12.87 6.08
N ASP A 124 -17.25 -12.34 6.73
CA ASP A 124 -18.59 -12.93 6.71
C ASP A 124 -19.47 -12.26 5.66
N PHE A 125 -19.58 -12.91 4.51
CA PHE A 125 -20.45 -12.47 3.41
C PHE A 125 -21.91 -12.89 3.56
N ASN A 126 -22.24 -13.73 4.55
CA ASN A 126 -23.61 -14.18 4.77
C ASN A 126 -24.40 -13.22 5.68
N VAL A 127 -23.76 -12.15 6.17
CA VAL A 127 -24.39 -11.12 7.00
C VAL A 127 -25.53 -10.38 6.27
N ILE A 128 -25.41 -10.21 4.95
CA ILE A 128 -26.48 -9.68 4.11
C ILE A 128 -27.30 -10.89 3.63
N PRO A 129 -28.54 -11.06 4.15
CA PRO A 129 -29.38 -12.17 3.76
C PRO A 129 -29.76 -12.03 2.28
N TYR A 130 -29.83 -13.16 1.59
CA TYR A 130 -30.31 -13.24 0.23
C TYR A 130 -31.38 -14.32 0.12
N SER A 131 -32.34 -14.09 -0.76
CA SER A 131 -33.46 -15.00 -1.03
C SER A 131 -33.33 -15.53 -2.45
N GLU A 132 -32.19 -16.13 -2.79
CA GLU A 132 -31.88 -16.51 -4.18
C GLU A 132 -31.85 -18.03 -4.39
N THR A 133 -31.96 -18.40 -5.66
CA THR A 133 -32.03 -19.75 -6.22
C THR A 133 -30.71 -20.51 -6.06
N ASP A 134 -30.71 -21.83 -6.32
CA ASP A 134 -29.52 -22.69 -6.21
C ASP A 134 -28.32 -22.21 -7.06
N GLU A 135 -28.57 -21.39 -8.10
CA GLU A 135 -27.55 -20.77 -8.96
C GLU A 135 -26.74 -19.67 -8.25
N TYR A 136 -27.19 -19.20 -7.09
CA TYR A 136 -26.52 -18.13 -6.34
C TYR A 136 -25.25 -18.59 -5.61
N GLN A 137 -25.28 -19.79 -5.04
CA GLN A 137 -24.20 -20.29 -4.19
C GLN A 137 -22.85 -20.36 -4.96
N PRO A 138 -22.80 -20.89 -6.20
CA PRO A 138 -21.57 -20.90 -6.99
C PRO A 138 -21.04 -19.49 -7.28
N LEU A 139 -21.91 -18.51 -7.55
CA LEU A 139 -21.52 -17.12 -7.79
C LEU A 139 -20.93 -16.47 -6.54
N LEU A 140 -21.53 -16.74 -5.38
CA LEU A 140 -21.04 -16.26 -4.09
C LEU A 140 -19.67 -16.86 -3.75
N ASP A 141 -19.48 -18.16 -3.98
CA ASP A 141 -18.21 -18.84 -3.71
C ASP A 141 -17.09 -18.39 -4.66
N ASP A 142 -17.41 -18.14 -5.94
CA ASP A 142 -16.49 -17.53 -6.90
C ASP A 142 -16.10 -16.10 -6.46
N MET A 143 -17.07 -15.28 -6.08
CA MET A 143 -16.83 -13.92 -5.57
C MET A 143 -15.93 -13.93 -4.33
N LYS A 144 -16.19 -14.82 -3.37
CA LYS A 144 -15.35 -14.98 -2.16
C LYS A 144 -13.89 -15.24 -2.53
N LYS A 145 -13.65 -16.23 -3.39
CA LYS A 145 -12.30 -16.60 -3.85
C LYS A 145 -11.60 -15.46 -4.57
N ARG A 146 -12.26 -14.82 -5.54
CA ARG A 146 -11.67 -13.73 -6.33
C ARG A 146 -11.35 -12.52 -5.47
N THR A 147 -12.29 -12.08 -4.63
CA THR A 147 -12.10 -10.90 -3.77
C THR A 147 -11.14 -11.15 -2.63
N PHE A 148 -10.96 -12.40 -2.20
CA PHE A 148 -9.91 -12.78 -1.26
C PHE A 148 -8.54 -12.69 -1.91
N LYS A 149 -8.40 -13.29 -3.09
CA LYS A 149 -7.17 -13.24 -3.88
C LYS A 149 -6.75 -11.79 -4.18
N GLU A 150 -7.69 -10.98 -4.65
CA GLU A 150 -7.43 -9.56 -4.96
C GLU A 150 -6.98 -8.77 -3.71
N LEU A 151 -7.57 -9.06 -2.54
CA LEU A 151 -7.17 -8.45 -1.28
C LEU A 151 -5.73 -8.82 -0.88
N ILE A 152 -5.33 -10.07 -1.07
CA ILE A 152 -3.94 -10.51 -0.85
C ILE A 152 -3.02 -9.79 -1.83
N ASP A 153 -3.31 -9.85 -3.12
CA ASP A 153 -2.43 -9.35 -4.16
C ASP A 153 -2.20 -7.83 -4.06
N ILE A 154 -3.24 -7.03 -3.77
CA ILE A 154 -3.08 -5.59 -3.53
C ILE A 154 -2.28 -5.28 -2.26
N SER A 155 -2.45 -6.10 -1.22
CA SER A 155 -1.76 -5.91 0.06
C SER A 155 -0.28 -6.27 -0.07
N GLU A 156 0.03 -7.33 -0.79
CA GLU A 156 1.40 -7.73 -1.11
C GLU A 156 2.08 -6.68 -2.01
N LEU A 157 1.39 -6.17 -3.02
CA LEU A 157 1.90 -5.09 -3.88
C LEU A 157 2.22 -3.82 -3.09
N ARG A 158 1.30 -3.41 -2.20
CA ARG A 158 1.52 -2.25 -1.33
C ARG A 158 2.64 -2.51 -0.33
N SER A 159 2.74 -3.70 0.24
CA SER A 159 3.78 -4.04 1.20
C SER A 159 5.17 -4.04 0.58
N THR A 160 5.34 -4.67 -0.59
CA THR A 160 6.61 -4.66 -1.32
C THR A 160 7.01 -3.26 -1.75
N MET A 161 6.03 -2.45 -2.22
CA MET A 161 6.24 -1.03 -2.52
C MET A 161 6.71 -0.24 -1.28
N CYS A 162 6.04 -0.40 -0.13
CA CYS A 162 6.44 0.27 1.12
C CYS A 162 7.85 -0.13 1.54
N ARG A 163 8.19 -1.43 1.49
CA ARG A 163 9.53 -1.91 1.82
C ARG A 163 10.60 -1.34 0.89
N ALA A 164 10.32 -1.27 -0.41
CA ALA A 164 11.24 -0.67 -1.38
C ALA A 164 11.47 0.83 -1.12
N LEU A 165 10.40 1.57 -0.83
CA LEU A 165 10.50 2.99 -0.45
C LEU A 165 11.26 3.18 0.88
N GLY A 166 10.96 2.36 1.89
CA GLY A 166 11.69 2.37 3.16
C GLY A 166 13.16 2.01 2.98
N ALA A 167 13.51 1.06 2.10
CA ALA A 167 14.90 0.70 1.83
C ALA A 167 15.72 1.88 1.28
N VAL A 168 15.09 2.80 0.53
CA VAL A 168 15.78 4.01 0.06
C VAL A 168 16.23 4.87 1.24
N GLY A 169 15.34 5.15 2.20
CA GLY A 169 15.68 5.94 3.39
C GLY A 169 16.73 5.26 4.29
N ARG A 170 16.73 3.93 4.35
CA ARG A 170 17.70 3.16 5.14
C ARG A 170 19.14 3.24 4.62
N ILE A 171 19.35 3.59 3.35
CA ILE A 171 20.71 3.75 2.80
C ILE A 171 21.47 4.88 3.48
N THR A 172 20.77 5.93 3.89
CA THR A 172 21.34 7.11 4.56
C THR A 172 21.26 7.02 6.08
N HIS A 173 20.69 5.95 6.63
CA HIS A 173 20.46 5.82 8.06
C HIS A 173 21.72 5.34 8.81
N ASP A 174 22.18 6.12 9.79
CA ASP A 174 23.48 5.93 10.47
C ASP A 174 23.64 4.57 11.17
N SER A 175 22.53 3.97 11.59
CA SER A 175 22.55 2.71 12.34
C SER A 175 22.68 1.45 11.47
N MET A 176 22.72 1.59 10.14
CA MET A 176 22.70 0.45 9.23
C MET A 176 24.02 0.26 8.49
N GLU A 177 24.47 -0.99 8.36
CA GLU A 177 25.63 -1.30 7.52
C GLU A 177 25.34 -0.90 6.07
N PRO A 178 26.14 0.00 5.44
CA PRO A 178 25.82 0.52 4.11
C PRO A 178 25.68 -0.56 3.04
N ARG A 179 26.50 -1.62 3.10
CA ARG A 179 26.42 -2.74 2.15
C ARG A 179 25.11 -3.51 2.27
N LEU A 180 24.65 -3.74 3.50
CA LEU A 180 23.40 -4.44 3.77
C LEU A 180 22.21 -3.60 3.30
N ALA A 181 22.18 -2.30 3.60
CA ALA A 181 21.12 -1.39 3.15
C ALA A 181 21.00 -1.35 1.63
N ARG A 182 22.13 -1.29 0.92
CA ARG A 182 22.19 -1.31 -0.56
C ARG A 182 21.67 -2.63 -1.15
N LEU A 183 22.03 -3.76 -0.54
CA LEU A 183 21.52 -5.07 -0.94
C LEU A 183 20.02 -5.18 -0.73
N GLN A 184 19.51 -4.72 0.42
CA GLN A 184 18.09 -4.71 0.73
C GLN A 184 17.29 -3.84 -0.24
N LEU A 185 17.82 -2.68 -0.66
CA LEU A 185 17.19 -1.88 -1.72
C LEU A 185 17.04 -2.70 -3.00
N LYS A 186 18.12 -3.33 -3.48
CA LYS A 186 18.09 -4.14 -4.72
C LYS A 186 17.06 -5.27 -4.63
N MET A 187 17.02 -5.98 -3.51
CA MET A 187 16.07 -7.08 -3.30
C MET A 187 14.62 -6.60 -3.26
N THR A 188 14.32 -5.59 -2.45
CA THR A 188 12.94 -5.09 -2.28
C THR A 188 12.39 -4.43 -3.55
N VAL A 189 13.23 -3.74 -4.33
CA VAL A 189 12.84 -3.20 -5.64
C VAL A 189 12.54 -4.33 -6.63
N MET A 190 13.34 -5.41 -6.61
CA MET A 190 13.09 -6.59 -7.44
C MET A 190 11.77 -7.28 -7.05
N GLU A 191 11.50 -7.45 -5.76
CA GLU A 191 10.24 -8.02 -5.25
C GLU A 191 9.03 -7.18 -5.68
N TYR A 192 9.10 -5.85 -5.52
CA TYR A 192 8.05 -4.94 -5.97
C TYR A 192 7.81 -5.04 -7.48
N LYS A 193 8.88 -5.07 -8.27
CA LYS A 193 8.80 -5.21 -9.73
C LYS A 193 8.11 -6.52 -10.14
N GLN A 194 8.57 -7.64 -9.59
CA GLN A 194 8.02 -8.96 -9.90
C GLN A 194 6.53 -9.04 -9.56
N HIS A 195 6.14 -8.51 -8.40
CA HIS A 195 4.75 -8.55 -7.98
C HIS A 195 3.86 -7.56 -8.75
N LEU A 196 4.41 -6.41 -9.17
CA LEU A 196 3.71 -5.49 -10.08
C LEU A 196 3.47 -6.15 -11.44
N GLU A 197 4.50 -6.76 -12.04
CA GLU A 197 4.38 -7.51 -13.30
C GLU A 197 3.35 -8.64 -13.20
N TYR A 198 3.38 -9.39 -12.09
CA TYR A 198 2.38 -10.40 -11.78
C TYR A 198 0.96 -9.82 -11.77
N CYS A 199 0.72 -8.74 -11.01
CA CYS A 199 -0.59 -8.13 -10.92
C CYS A 199 -1.06 -7.56 -12.27
N THR A 200 -0.17 -6.98 -13.06
CA THR A 200 -0.48 -6.47 -14.41
C THR A 200 -0.92 -7.59 -15.36
N GLN A 201 -0.36 -8.79 -15.22
CA GLN A 201 -0.73 -9.97 -16.03
C GLN A 201 -2.03 -10.63 -15.55
N GLU A 202 -2.19 -10.79 -14.24
CA GLU A 202 -3.35 -11.43 -13.62
C GLU A 202 -4.63 -10.59 -13.75
N TYR A 203 -4.51 -9.27 -13.62
CA TYR A 203 -5.63 -8.34 -13.59
C TYR A 203 -5.72 -7.50 -14.87
N PRO A 204 -6.60 -7.86 -15.83
CA PRO A 204 -6.74 -7.09 -17.06
C PRO A 204 -7.32 -5.69 -16.78
N SER A 205 -6.99 -4.72 -17.63
CA SER A 205 -7.39 -3.31 -17.49
C SER A 205 -8.92 -3.10 -17.43
N PHE A 206 -9.70 -4.06 -17.94
CA PHE A 206 -11.14 -4.08 -17.84
C PHE A 206 -11.60 -5.29 -17.02
N LEU A 207 -11.85 -5.07 -15.73
CA LEU A 207 -12.50 -6.04 -14.85
C LEU A 207 -13.93 -5.59 -14.56
N ILE A 208 -14.91 -6.47 -14.78
CA ILE A 208 -16.31 -6.21 -14.41
C ILE A 208 -16.46 -6.53 -12.91
N PRO A 209 -16.84 -5.55 -12.06
CA PRO A 209 -17.09 -5.82 -10.65
C PRO A 209 -18.21 -6.85 -10.45
N SER A 210 -18.15 -7.57 -9.33
CA SER A 210 -19.27 -8.41 -8.91
C SER A 210 -20.52 -7.56 -8.75
N LYS A 211 -21.65 -8.06 -9.26
CA LYS A 211 -22.96 -7.42 -9.11
C LYS A 211 -23.72 -7.90 -7.87
N LEU A 212 -23.13 -8.83 -7.10
CA LEU A 212 -23.74 -9.36 -5.89
C LEU A 212 -23.77 -8.29 -4.80
N ALA A 213 -24.89 -8.18 -4.07
CA ALA A 213 -25.04 -7.21 -2.99
C ALA A 213 -24.06 -7.44 -1.82
N GLN A 214 -23.60 -8.68 -1.64
CA GLN A 214 -22.61 -9.13 -0.67
C GLN A 214 -21.19 -8.79 -1.09
N SER A 215 -20.97 -8.35 -2.32
CA SER A 215 -19.63 -8.03 -2.79
C SER A 215 -18.99 -7.01 -1.86
N PRO A 216 -17.74 -7.25 -1.43
CA PRO A 216 -17.00 -6.22 -0.72
C PRO A 216 -16.80 -5.02 -1.64
N ALA A 217 -16.46 -3.88 -1.04
CA ALA A 217 -16.15 -2.68 -1.80
C ALA A 217 -14.99 -2.97 -2.78
N PRO A 218 -15.09 -2.51 -4.04
CA PRO A 218 -14.05 -2.74 -5.02
C PRO A 218 -12.75 -2.06 -4.59
N ILE A 219 -11.65 -2.80 -4.65
CA ILE A 219 -10.32 -2.32 -4.26
C ILE A 219 -9.53 -1.76 -5.46
N HIS A 220 -10.08 -1.89 -6.66
CA HIS A 220 -9.59 -1.29 -7.90
C HIS A 220 -8.14 -1.64 -8.25
N LEU A 221 -7.69 -2.87 -7.92
CA LEU A 221 -6.31 -3.30 -8.18
C LEU A 221 -5.98 -3.23 -9.68
N ALA A 222 -6.88 -3.72 -10.53
CA ALA A 222 -6.75 -3.65 -11.99
C ALA A 222 -6.54 -2.21 -12.47
N GLN A 223 -7.39 -1.27 -12.04
CA GLN A 223 -7.25 0.13 -12.46
C GLN A 223 -5.96 0.74 -11.94
N TRP A 224 -5.54 0.39 -10.72
CA TRP A 224 -4.33 0.92 -10.12
C TRP A 224 -3.06 0.46 -10.85
N VAL A 225 -2.90 -0.84 -11.12
CA VAL A 225 -1.72 -1.37 -11.81
C VAL A 225 -1.63 -0.93 -13.28
N HIS A 226 -2.73 -0.52 -13.90
CA HIS A 226 -2.76 0.02 -15.26
C HIS A 226 -2.80 1.57 -15.30
N SER A 227 -2.77 2.24 -14.15
CA SER A 227 -2.85 3.72 -14.08
C SER A 227 -1.55 4.45 -14.44
N GLY A 228 -0.42 3.74 -14.50
CA GLY A 228 0.92 4.33 -14.64
C GLY A 228 1.56 4.80 -13.33
N GLY A 229 0.78 4.93 -12.25
CA GLY A 229 1.28 5.35 -10.93
C GLY A 229 2.33 4.39 -10.35
N PRO A 230 2.02 3.10 -10.19
CA PRO A 230 2.99 2.10 -9.72
C PRO A 230 4.25 2.02 -10.59
N GLN A 231 4.11 2.12 -11.91
CA GLN A 231 5.25 2.09 -12.84
C GLN A 231 6.17 3.30 -12.63
N MET A 232 5.60 4.48 -12.43
CA MET A 232 6.39 5.67 -12.12
C MET A 232 7.19 5.50 -10.82
N ILE A 233 6.58 4.90 -9.78
CA ILE A 233 7.28 4.59 -8.53
C ILE A 233 8.43 3.62 -8.78
N LEU A 234 8.20 2.57 -9.58
CA LEU A 234 9.23 1.60 -9.94
C LEU A 234 10.42 2.28 -10.66
N GLU A 235 10.17 3.17 -11.61
CA GLU A 235 11.23 3.90 -12.32
C GLU A 235 12.11 4.74 -11.37
N TYR A 236 11.51 5.41 -10.37
CA TYR A 236 12.27 6.13 -9.35
C TYR A 236 13.10 5.19 -8.47
N LEU A 237 12.56 4.04 -8.11
CA LEU A 237 13.25 3.03 -7.32
C LEU A 237 14.42 2.40 -8.10
N GLU A 238 14.23 2.08 -9.37
CA GLU A 238 15.30 1.58 -10.25
C GLU A 238 16.39 2.63 -10.46
N ALA A 239 16.04 3.92 -10.55
CA ALA A 239 17.01 5.00 -10.56
C ALA A 239 17.83 5.07 -9.26
N ALA A 240 17.20 4.88 -8.09
CA ALA A 240 17.89 4.81 -6.82
C ALA A 240 18.87 3.62 -6.75
N VAL A 241 18.49 2.46 -7.28
CA VAL A 241 19.37 1.29 -7.41
C VAL A 241 20.59 1.61 -8.28
N LYS A 242 20.39 2.24 -9.44
CA LYS A 242 21.49 2.65 -10.34
C LYS A 242 22.46 3.62 -9.65
N LEU A 243 21.96 4.57 -8.88
CA LEU A 243 22.80 5.50 -8.11
C LEU A 243 23.66 4.75 -7.09
N VAL A 244 23.09 3.76 -6.39
CA VAL A 244 23.83 2.90 -5.47
C VAL A 244 24.92 2.09 -6.18
N GLU A 245 24.64 1.55 -7.37
CA GLU A 245 25.61 0.80 -8.16
C GLU A 245 26.80 1.65 -8.60
N ILE A 246 26.54 2.91 -8.99
CA ILE A 246 27.58 3.90 -9.30
C ILE A 246 28.45 4.18 -8.06
N LEU A 247 27.84 4.29 -6.88
CA LEU A 247 28.58 4.46 -5.62
C LEU A 247 29.40 3.22 -5.24
N ASP A 248 28.93 2.01 -5.56
CA ASP A 248 29.64 0.75 -5.32
C ASP A 248 30.82 0.54 -6.28
N SER A 249 30.69 0.95 -7.54
CA SER A 249 31.73 0.77 -8.55
C SER A 249 32.91 1.74 -8.37
N GLY A 250 32.72 2.84 -7.64
CA GLY A 250 33.72 3.90 -7.51
C GLY A 250 33.95 4.67 -8.81
N GLU A 251 33.22 4.34 -9.88
CA GLU A 251 33.14 5.13 -11.09
C GLU A 251 32.22 6.30 -10.80
N HIS A 252 32.77 7.40 -10.30
CA HIS A 252 32.09 8.68 -10.51
C HIS A 252 32.03 8.85 -12.03
N PRO A 253 30.84 8.88 -12.66
CA PRO A 253 30.80 9.33 -14.03
C PRO A 253 31.42 10.72 -13.99
N GLU A 254 32.58 10.90 -14.63
CA GLU A 254 33.07 12.21 -15.03
C GLU A 254 32.11 12.77 -16.08
N ILE A 255 30.84 12.92 -15.71
CA ILE A 255 30.04 13.97 -16.29
C ILE A 255 30.64 15.20 -15.65
N SER A 256 31.67 15.74 -16.31
CA SER A 256 31.81 17.19 -16.32
C SER A 256 30.41 17.68 -16.66
N LEU A 257 29.70 18.26 -15.70
CA LEU A 257 28.63 19.18 -16.02
C LEU A 257 29.31 20.21 -16.91
N ILE A 258 29.21 20.02 -18.23
CA ILE A 258 29.67 20.99 -19.21
C ILE A 258 28.80 22.20 -18.93
N GLY A 259 29.40 23.16 -18.23
CA GLY A 259 28.72 24.31 -17.69
C GLY A 259 28.69 24.34 -16.17
N THR A 260 29.57 25.15 -15.59
CA THR A 260 29.31 25.77 -14.29
C THR A 260 27.88 26.36 -14.28
N ARG A 261 27.22 26.45 -13.12
CA ARG A 261 25.89 27.11 -12.98
C ARG A 261 25.83 28.46 -13.73
N THR A 262 26.97 29.15 -13.79
CA THR A 262 27.19 30.38 -14.54
C THR A 262 27.01 30.19 -16.05
N GLU A 263 27.60 29.17 -16.67
CA GLU A 263 27.45 28.89 -18.11
C GLU A 263 26.03 28.45 -18.49
N MET A 264 25.35 27.65 -17.65
CA MET A 264 23.94 27.32 -17.86
C MET A 264 23.04 28.57 -17.75
N ALA A 265 23.30 29.46 -16.79
CA ALA A 265 22.59 30.73 -16.65
C ALA A 265 22.84 31.66 -17.85
N THR A 266 24.09 31.77 -18.32
CA THR A 266 24.44 32.59 -19.50
C THR A 266 23.80 32.05 -20.78
N LYS A 267 23.72 30.73 -20.94
CA LYS A 267 23.07 30.08 -22.09
C LYS A 267 21.55 30.30 -22.09
N LEU A 268 20.91 30.20 -20.91
CA LEU A 268 19.48 30.49 -20.74
C LEU A 268 19.16 31.98 -20.98
N ILE A 269 20.06 32.89 -20.57
CA ILE A 269 19.92 34.33 -20.84
C ILE A 269 20.11 34.60 -22.33
N SER A 270 21.12 34.01 -22.98
CA SER A 270 21.36 34.20 -24.42
C SER A 270 20.25 33.61 -25.29
N ASP A 271 19.68 32.48 -24.89
CA ASP A 271 18.56 31.85 -25.60
C ASP A 271 17.24 32.61 -25.36
N GLY A 272 17.07 33.21 -24.17
CA GLY A 272 15.98 34.14 -23.87
C GLY A 272 16.05 35.45 -24.67
N GLU A 273 17.25 36.02 -24.85
CA GLU A 273 17.46 37.22 -25.68
C GLU A 273 17.25 36.94 -27.18
N ARG A 274 17.57 35.73 -27.66
CA ARG A 274 17.26 35.27 -29.03
C ARG A 274 15.76 35.13 -29.29
N LEU A 275 15.00 34.72 -28.28
CA LEU A 275 13.54 34.61 -28.36
C LEU A 275 12.85 35.99 -28.23
N LEU A 276 13.46 36.94 -27.52
CA LEU A 276 12.95 38.32 -27.42
C LEU A 276 13.33 39.19 -28.63
N GLY A 277 14.50 38.94 -29.26
CA GLY A 277 14.93 39.63 -30.48
C GLY A 277 14.13 39.24 -31.74
N SER A 278 13.42 38.11 -31.71
CA SER A 278 12.52 37.68 -32.79
C SER A 278 11.06 38.14 -32.61
N ALA A 279 10.73 38.81 -31.50
CA ALA A 279 9.39 39.29 -31.19
C ALA A 279 9.13 40.78 -31.54
N HIS A 280 9.92 41.39 -32.43
CA HIS A 280 9.53 42.65 -33.08
C HIS A 280 8.76 42.35 -34.36
N ILE A 281 7.47 42.07 -34.21
CA ILE A 281 6.50 42.20 -35.30
C ILE A 281 5.64 43.44 -35.02
N SER A 282 5.77 44.37 -35.96
CA SER A 282 4.89 45.50 -36.26
C SER A 282 3.45 45.31 -35.77
N ASN A 283 3.03 46.17 -34.85
CA ASN A 283 1.63 46.41 -34.56
C ASN A 283 1.11 47.49 -35.54
N PRO A 284 -0.08 47.33 -36.13
CA PRO A 284 -1.06 48.36 -35.86
C PRO A 284 -2.48 47.82 -35.68
N GLY A 285 -2.99 48.07 -34.47
CA GLY A 285 -4.27 48.75 -34.28
C GLY A 285 -5.54 47.93 -34.49
N HIS A 286 -6.25 47.67 -33.41
CA HIS A 286 -7.67 48.04 -33.27
C HIS A 286 -8.03 48.11 -31.77
N ARG A 287 -8.57 49.27 -31.36
CA ARG A 287 -9.32 49.44 -30.10
C ARG A 287 -10.64 48.68 -30.22
N VAL A 288 -11.19 48.16 -29.11
CA VAL A 288 -12.49 48.57 -28.52
C VAL A 288 -12.61 47.97 -27.11
N SER A 289 -13.38 48.71 -26.32
CA SER A 289 -13.58 48.84 -24.88
C SER A 289 -14.10 47.64 -24.08
N VAL A 290 -13.73 47.71 -22.80
CA VAL A 290 -14.20 46.97 -21.63
C VAL A 290 -15.65 47.34 -21.29
N PHE A 291 -16.49 46.31 -21.14
CA PHE A 291 -17.41 46.12 -20.01
C PHE A 291 -17.28 44.67 -19.56
#